data_AF-A0A3D2HZ13-F1
#
_entry.id   AF-A0A3D2HZ13-F1
#
_cell.length_a   1.000
_cell.length_b   1.000
_cell.length_c   1.000
_cell.angle_alpha   90.00
_cell.angle_beta   90.00
_cell.angle_gamma   90.00
#
_symmetry.space_group_name_H-M   'P 1'
#
loop_
_entity.id
_entity.type
_entity.pdbx_description
1 polymer ?
#
loop_
_entity_poly.entity_id
_entity_poly.type
_entity_poly.pdbx_seq_one_letter_code
_entity_poly.pdbx_strand_id
1 'polypeptide(L)'
;EPLDLSVVDVSFISLKIVLPAIKALLKPTGQVLCLIKPQFEAGKEKVGKKGVVREPATHKAVLDGFVALADSLGFRILGLTFSPVKGPEGNIEFLGHLSLADVSGIRPDTAAVVEQAHRTLDKGE
;
A
#
# COMPACT_ATOMS: atom_id res chain seq x y z
N GLU A 1 2.13 10.22 -24.31
CA GLU A 1 3.52 9.90 -23.96
C GLU A 1 3.54 9.05 -22.70
N PRO A 2 4.40 8.03 -22.57
CA PRO A 2 4.50 7.22 -21.35
C PRO A 2 5.00 8.04 -20.15
N LEU A 3 4.55 7.69 -18.94
CA LEU A 3 4.78 8.47 -17.71
C LEU A 3 6.05 8.03 -16.96
N ASP A 4 6.75 8.98 -16.34
CA ASP A 4 7.91 8.71 -15.46
C ASP A 4 7.49 8.33 -14.02
N LEU A 5 6.42 8.94 -13.52
CA LEU A 5 5.94 8.76 -12.15
C LEU A 5 4.42 8.75 -12.12
N SER A 6 3.85 7.84 -11.32
CA SER A 6 2.45 7.87 -10.92
C SER A 6 2.35 8.00 -9.39
N VAL A 7 1.44 8.85 -8.93
CA VAL A 7 1.09 8.97 -7.51
C VAL A 7 -0.37 8.55 -7.35
N VAL A 8 -0.64 7.63 -6.43
CA VAL A 8 -1.94 6.99 -6.28
C VAL A 8 -2.48 7.21 -4.88
N ASP A 9 -3.54 8.00 -4.80
CA ASP A 9 -4.38 8.16 -3.62
C ASP A 9 -5.84 8.07 -4.08
N VAL A 10 -6.39 6.86 -4.01
CA VAL A 10 -7.76 6.56 -4.46
C VAL A 10 -8.55 5.93 -3.32
N SER A 11 -9.87 6.01 -3.41
CA SER A 11 -10.80 5.46 -2.42
C SER A 11 -11.83 4.56 -3.10
N PHE A 12 -12.39 3.60 -2.37
CA PHE A 12 -13.41 2.66 -2.84
C PHE A 12 -12.98 1.72 -3.99
N ILE A 13 -11.67 1.62 -4.24
CA ILE A 13 -11.10 0.74 -5.25
C ILE A 13 -9.79 0.14 -4.73
N SER A 14 -9.52 -1.12 -5.09
CA SER A 14 -8.30 -1.83 -4.73
C SER A 14 -7.16 -1.54 -5.71
N LEU A 15 -5.94 -1.46 -5.19
CA LEU A 15 -4.69 -1.40 -5.95
C LEU A 15 -4.51 -2.60 -6.89
N LYS A 16 -5.16 -3.74 -6.63
CA LYS A 16 -5.21 -4.89 -7.54
C LYS A 16 -5.79 -4.53 -8.92
N ILE A 17 -6.69 -3.55 -8.97
CA ILE A 17 -7.30 -3.05 -10.22
C ILE A 17 -6.48 -1.89 -10.79
N VAL A 18 -5.99 -1.01 -9.91
CA VAL A 18 -5.35 0.25 -10.30
C VAL A 18 -3.92 0.05 -10.82
N LEU A 19 -3.11 -0.78 -10.16
CA LEU A 19 -1.69 -0.95 -10.53
C LEU A 19 -1.48 -1.56 -11.93
N PRO A 20 -2.28 -2.55 -12.40
CA PRO A 20 -2.18 -3.02 -13.78
C PRO A 20 -2.44 -1.91 -14.82
N ALA A 21 -3.44 -1.05 -14.58
CA ALA A 21 -3.75 0.06 -15.47
C ALA A 21 -2.61 1.09 -15.50
N ILE A 22 -2.04 1.42 -14.34
CA ILE A 22 -0.89 2.32 -14.23
C ILE A 22 0.33 1.75 -14.95
N LYS A 23 0.62 0.45 -14.76
CA LYS A 23 1.75 -0.22 -15.41
C LYS A 23 1.71 -0.05 -16.94
N ALA A 24 0.53 -0.10 -17.57
CA ALA A 24 0.37 0.08 -19.00
C ALA A 24 0.69 1.51 -19.50
N LEU A 25 0.69 2.50 -18.59
CA LEU A 25 0.94 3.91 -18.90
C LEU A 25 2.37 4.35 -18.55
N LEU A 26 3.10 3.56 -17.77
CA LEU A 26 4.45 3.89 -17.30
C LEU A 26 5.51 3.57 -18.35
N LYS A 27 6.60 4.34 -18.32
CA LYS A 27 7.87 3.95 -18.95
C LYS A 27 8.42 2.68 -18.30
N PRO A 28 9.30 1.92 -18.98
CA PRO A 28 10.05 0.82 -18.35
C PRO A 28 10.86 1.23 -17.11
N THR A 29 11.26 2.51 -17.03
CA THR A 29 11.94 3.11 -15.86
C THR A 29 10.99 3.80 -14.89
N GLY A 30 9.68 3.69 -15.11
CA GLY A 30 8.66 4.42 -14.38
C GLY A 30 8.53 3.96 -12.93
N GLN A 31 8.06 4.87 -12.09
CA GLN A 31 7.87 4.65 -10.66
C GLN A 31 6.44 4.89 -10.22
N VAL A 32 6.06 4.31 -9.08
CA VAL A 32 4.76 4.52 -8.43
C VAL A 32 4.98 4.84 -6.96
N LEU A 33 4.34 5.90 -6.47
CA LEU A 33 4.08 6.12 -5.06
C LEU A 33 2.60 5.87 -4.82
N CYS A 34 2.24 4.92 -3.98
CA CYS A 34 0.84 4.57 -3.76
C CYS A 34 0.48 4.49 -2.29
N LEU A 35 -0.70 4.99 -1.97
CA LEU A 35 -1.33 4.85 -0.67
C LEU A 35 -2.13 3.54 -0.65
N ILE A 36 -1.79 2.68 0.28
CA ILE A 36 -2.42 1.39 0.53
C ILE A 36 -3.39 1.60 1.69
N LYS A 37 -4.69 1.45 1.39
CA LYS A 37 -5.77 1.74 2.33
C LYS A 37 -6.46 0.43 2.75
N PRO A 38 -6.14 -0.14 3.93
CA PRO A 38 -6.65 -1.45 4.34
C PRO A 38 -8.17 -1.59 4.22
N GLN A 39 -8.95 -0.54 4.48
CA GLN A 39 -10.40 -0.53 4.37
C GLN A 39 -10.96 -0.76 2.95
N PHE A 40 -10.12 -0.61 1.90
CA PHE A 40 -10.50 -0.89 0.51
C PHE A 40 -9.81 -2.13 -0.07
N GLU A 41 -8.83 -2.67 0.65
CA GLU A 41 -8.09 -3.88 0.25
C GLU A 41 -8.55 -5.13 1.01
N ALA A 42 -8.95 -4.94 2.27
CA ALA A 42 -9.45 -6.00 3.12
C ALA A 42 -10.85 -6.45 2.67
N GLY A 43 -11.12 -7.75 2.79
CA GLY A 43 -12.46 -8.29 2.58
C GLY A 43 -13.48 -7.62 3.50
N LYS A 44 -14.75 -7.55 3.07
CA LYS A 44 -15.83 -6.85 3.80
C LYS A 44 -15.96 -7.32 5.25
N GLU A 45 -15.68 -8.60 5.52
CA GLU A 45 -15.71 -9.23 6.83
C GLU A 45 -14.61 -8.77 7.78
N LYS A 46 -13.55 -8.15 7.27
CA LYS A 46 -12.41 -7.61 8.04
C LYS A 46 -12.53 -6.12 8.31
N VAL A 47 -13.56 -5.46 7.78
CA VAL A 47 -13.82 -4.04 7.95
C VAL A 47 -14.82 -3.85 9.09
N GLY A 48 -14.39 -3.17 10.15
CA GLY A 48 -15.18 -2.97 11.36
C GLY A 48 -16.24 -1.87 11.26
N LYS A 49 -16.78 -1.48 12.42
CA LYS A 49 -17.72 -0.34 12.54
C LYS A 49 -17.10 0.92 11.92
N LYS A 50 -17.95 1.71 11.24
CA LYS A 50 -17.56 2.94 10.52
C LYS A 50 -16.53 2.75 9.40
N GLY A 51 -16.32 1.53 8.91
CA GLY A 51 -15.38 1.30 7.81
C GLY A 51 -13.91 1.31 8.26
N VAL A 52 -13.63 1.01 9.54
CA VAL A 52 -12.28 1.06 10.09
C VAL A 52 -11.69 -0.32 10.26
N VAL A 53 -10.47 -0.52 9.76
CA VAL A 53 -9.64 -1.68 10.04
C VAL A 53 -8.75 -1.36 11.23
N ARG A 54 -8.85 -2.15 12.30
CA ARG A 54 -8.10 -1.93 13.56
C ARG A 54 -7.09 -3.03 13.84
N GLU A 55 -7.39 -4.24 13.41
CA GLU A 55 -6.58 -5.40 13.74
C GLU A 55 -5.22 -5.37 13.02
N PRO A 56 -4.09 -5.36 13.74
CA PRO A 56 -2.75 -5.38 13.13
C PRO A 56 -2.57 -6.57 12.18
N ALA A 57 -3.16 -7.73 12.51
CA ALA A 57 -3.11 -8.91 11.66
C ALA A 57 -3.76 -8.68 10.29
N THR A 58 -4.85 -7.89 10.22
CA THR A 58 -5.49 -7.52 8.95
C THR A 58 -4.60 -6.57 8.16
N HIS A 59 -4.00 -5.57 8.81
CA HIS A 59 -3.04 -4.68 8.15
C HIS A 59 -1.87 -5.47 7.53
N LYS A 60 -1.29 -6.40 8.30
CA LYS A 60 -0.22 -7.26 7.81
C LYS A 60 -0.66 -8.08 6.60
N ALA A 61 -1.84 -8.70 6.66
CA ALA A 61 -2.35 -9.48 5.53
C ALA A 61 -2.57 -8.63 4.27
N VAL A 62 -3.01 -7.38 4.42
CA VAL A 62 -3.11 -6.42 3.31
C VAL A 62 -1.73 -6.11 2.73
N LEU A 63 -0.73 -5.84 3.58
CA LEU A 63 0.64 -5.56 3.11
C LEU A 63 1.29 -6.76 2.45
N ASP A 64 1.12 -7.97 2.99
CA ASP A 64 1.59 -9.21 2.37
C ASP A 64 0.96 -9.39 0.97
N GLY A 65 -0.35 -9.12 0.87
CA GLY A 65 -1.07 -9.13 -0.40
C GLY A 65 -0.55 -8.07 -1.39
N PHE A 66 -0.21 -6.88 -0.91
CA PHE A 66 0.39 -5.83 -1.72
C PHE A 66 1.78 -6.21 -2.23
N VAL A 67 2.63 -6.80 -1.38
CA VAL A 67 3.97 -7.27 -1.75
C VAL A 67 3.87 -8.34 -2.85
N ALA A 68 2.99 -9.33 -2.65
CA ALA A 68 2.74 -10.38 -3.63
C ALA A 68 2.18 -9.82 -4.96
N LEU A 69 1.27 -8.85 -4.90
CA LEU A 69 0.75 -8.16 -6.07
C LEU A 69 1.86 -7.46 -6.85
N ALA A 70 2.69 -6.66 -6.17
CA ALA A 70 3.81 -5.95 -6.78
C ALA A 70 4.76 -6.92 -7.50
N ASP A 71 5.15 -8.02 -6.83
CA ASP A 71 5.99 -9.07 -7.42
C ASP A 71 5.32 -9.70 -8.65
N SER A 72 4.04 -10.05 -8.57
CA SER A 72 3.29 -10.65 -9.70
C SER A 72 3.17 -9.72 -10.91
N LEU A 73 3.16 -8.42 -10.67
CA LEU A 73 3.11 -7.40 -11.71
C LEU A 73 4.50 -7.00 -12.20
N GLY A 74 5.58 -7.59 -11.65
CA GLY A 74 6.96 -7.31 -12.03
C GLY A 74 7.50 -5.97 -11.52
N PHE A 75 6.85 -5.37 -10.52
CA PHE A 75 7.39 -4.19 -9.84
C PHE A 75 8.46 -4.60 -8.83
N ARG A 76 9.51 -3.79 -8.73
CA ARG A 76 10.45 -3.80 -7.61
C ARG A 76 9.91 -2.88 -6.52
N ILE A 77 9.87 -3.36 -5.28
CA ILE A 77 9.52 -2.52 -4.13
C ILE A 77 10.79 -1.80 -3.68
N LEU A 78 10.78 -0.48 -3.72
CA LEU A 78 11.88 0.36 -3.25
C LEU A 78 11.70 0.81 -1.79
N GLY A 79 10.45 0.86 -1.33
CA GLY A 79 10.11 1.22 0.04
C GLY A 79 8.69 0.81 0.41
N LEU A 80 8.50 0.49 1.69
CA LEU A 80 7.19 0.26 2.30
C LEU A 80 7.20 0.86 3.71
N THR A 81 6.27 1.76 3.99
CA THR A 81 6.15 2.43 5.29
C THR A 81 4.69 2.77 5.58
N PHE A 82 4.40 3.44 6.69
CA PHE A 82 3.06 3.94 7.01
C PHE A 82 2.91 5.44 6.73
N SER A 83 1.67 5.87 6.46
CA SER A 83 1.31 7.28 6.34
C SER A 83 1.48 7.97 7.71
N PRO A 84 2.05 9.19 7.78
CA PRO A 84 2.19 9.91 9.04
C PRO A 84 0.85 10.37 9.63
N VAL A 85 -0.23 10.34 8.84
CA VAL A 85 -1.58 10.71 9.25
C VAL A 85 -2.55 9.54 9.03
N LYS A 86 -3.51 9.39 9.95
CA LYS A 86 -4.62 8.46 9.79
C LYS A 86 -5.61 9.01 8.74
N GLY A 87 -6.29 8.12 8.03
CA GLY A 87 -7.39 8.50 7.14
C GLY A 87 -8.56 9.11 7.93
N PRO A 88 -9.58 9.71 7.25
CA PRO A 88 -10.63 10.49 7.90
C PRO A 88 -11.39 9.78 9.03
N GLU A 89 -11.63 8.47 8.89
CA GLU A 89 -12.31 7.62 9.88
C GLU A 89 -11.35 6.99 10.90
N GLY A 90 -10.06 7.37 10.89
CA GLY A 90 -9.02 6.84 11.78
C GLY A 90 -8.33 5.56 11.28
N ASN A 91 -8.47 5.22 9.99
CA ASN A 91 -7.72 4.10 9.41
C ASN A 91 -6.21 4.40 9.37
N ILE A 92 -5.39 3.42 9.77
CA ILE A 92 -3.96 3.45 9.47
C ILE A 92 -3.79 3.12 7.99
N GLU A 93 -3.09 3.97 7.27
CA GLU A 93 -2.82 3.82 5.84
C GLU A 93 -1.31 3.65 5.61
N PHE A 94 -0.93 2.99 4.53
CA PHE A 94 0.47 2.65 4.23
C PHE A 94 0.93 3.24 2.91
N LEU A 95 2.24 3.44 2.76
CA LEU A 95 2.87 4.01 1.58
C LEU A 95 3.79 2.99 0.94
N GLY A 96 3.54 2.68 -0.33
CA GLY A 96 4.40 1.83 -1.16
C GLY A 96 5.12 2.65 -2.23
N HIS A 97 6.43 2.41 -2.37
CA HIS A 97 7.25 2.94 -3.46
C HIS A 97 7.68 1.78 -4.37
N LEU A 98 7.25 1.84 -5.62
CA LEU A 98 7.47 0.80 -6.63
C LEU A 98 8.24 1.33 -7.83
N SER A 99 8.96 0.46 -8.53
CA SER A 99 9.60 0.76 -9.82
C SER A 99 9.45 -0.40 -10.80
N LEU A 100 9.27 -0.09 -12.09
CA LEU A 100 9.36 -1.08 -13.17
C LEU A 100 10.79 -1.31 -13.66
N ALA A 101 11.73 -0.47 -13.24
CA ALA A 101 13.13 -0.60 -13.62
C ALA A 101 13.71 -1.89 -13.05
N ASP A 102 14.66 -2.49 -13.75
CA ASP A 102 15.42 -3.62 -13.23
C ASP A 102 16.51 -3.13 -12.26
N VAL A 103 16.04 -2.77 -11.06
CA VAL A 103 16.87 -2.32 -9.94
C VAL A 103 16.70 -3.28 -8.76
N SER A 104 17.65 -3.27 -7.84
CA SER A 104 17.49 -4.03 -6.59
C SER A 104 16.37 -3.41 -5.76
N GLY A 105 15.32 -4.19 -5.49
CA GLY A 105 14.27 -3.85 -4.53
C GLY A 105 14.58 -4.37 -3.13
N ILE A 106 13.68 -4.08 -2.19
CA ILE A 106 13.66 -4.64 -0.85
C ILE A 106 12.64 -5.77 -0.74
N ARG A 107 12.83 -6.64 0.25
CA ARG A 107 11.78 -7.52 0.78
C ARG A 107 11.34 -6.93 2.13
N PRO A 108 10.26 -6.15 2.16
CA PRO A 108 9.89 -5.45 3.38
C PRO A 108 9.39 -6.44 4.44
N ASP A 109 9.76 -6.23 5.70
CA ASP A 109 9.14 -6.89 6.84
C ASP A 109 7.79 -6.20 7.14
N THR A 110 6.72 -6.79 6.61
CA THR A 110 5.37 -6.25 6.75
C THR A 110 4.90 -6.22 8.21
N ALA A 111 5.37 -7.16 9.05
CA ALA A 111 5.03 -7.18 10.46
C ALA A 111 5.68 -5.99 11.18
N ALA A 112 6.96 -5.73 10.92
CA ALA A 112 7.67 -4.60 11.51
C ALA A 112 7.06 -3.25 11.10
N VAL A 113 6.68 -3.09 9.82
CA VAL A 113 6.01 -1.86 9.34
C VAL A 113 4.68 -1.63 10.07
N VAL A 114 3.87 -2.68 10.21
CA VAL A 114 2.59 -2.60 10.92
C VAL A 114 2.80 -2.29 12.41
N GLU A 115 3.74 -2.97 13.07
CA GLU A 115 4.06 -2.72 14.48
C GLU A 115 4.48 -1.27 14.70
N GLN A 116 5.33 -0.72 13.83
CA GLN A 116 5.77 0.66 13.92
C GLN A 116 4.61 1.64 13.71
N ALA A 117 3.73 1.37 12.74
CA ALA A 117 2.56 2.20 12.48
C ALA A 117 1.64 2.29 13.69
N HIS A 118 1.27 1.16 14.29
CA HIS A 118 0.45 1.12 15.50
C HIS A 118 1.14 1.80 16.68
N ARG A 119 2.42 1.52 16.91
CA ARG A 119 3.19 2.14 17.99
C ARG A 119 3.25 3.66 17.88
N THR A 120 3.36 4.19 16.67
CA THR A 120 3.45 5.63 16.43
C THR A 120 2.08 6.31 16.46
N LEU A 121 1.07 5.71 15.83
CA LEU A 121 -0.21 6.38 15.57
C LEU A 121 -1.27 6.11 16.65
N ASP A 122 -1.12 5.08 17.47
CA ASP A 122 -2.06 4.79 18.58
C ASP A 122 -1.59 5.40 19.91
N LYS A 123 -0.34 5.85 20.02
CA LYS A 123 0.18 6.58 21.19
C LYS A 123 -0.19 8.07 21.22
N GLY A 124 -0.91 8.55 20.22
CA GLY A 124 -1.31 9.95 20.05
C GLY A 124 -2.76 10.27 20.46
N GLU A 125 -3.49 9.32 21.06
CA GLU A 125 -4.82 9.53 21.65
C GLU A 125 -4.76 9.61 23.19
#